data_AF-W1DR29-F1
#
_entry.id   AF-W1DR29-F1
#
_cell.length_a   1.000
_cell.length_b   1.000
_cell.length_c   1.000
_cell.angle_alpha   90.00
_cell.angle_beta   90.00
_cell.angle_gamma   90.00
#
_symmetry.space_group_name_H-M   'P 1'
#
loop_
_entity.id
_entity.type
_entity.pdbx_description
1 polymer ?
#
loop_
_entity_poly.entity_id
_entity_poly.type
_entity_poly.pdbx_seq_one_letter_code
_entity_poly.pdbx_strand_id
1 'polypeptide(L)' 'MSLQNLTRFPRLELIGAPTPLEYLPRLSDHLGREIFIKT' A
#
# COMPACT_ATOMS: atom_id res chain seq x y z
N MET A 1 -7.05 6.74 -19.32
CA MET A 1 -6.72 6.00 -18.08
C MET A 1 -5.57 5.04 -18.35
N SER A 2 -4.36 5.35 -17.87
CA SER A 2 -3.11 4.65 -18.23
C SER A 2 -3.01 3.18 -17.76
N LEU A 3 -3.85 2.74 -16.83
CA LEU A 3 -3.74 1.42 -16.19
C LEU A 3 -4.46 0.29 -16.93
N GLN A 4 -5.23 0.59 -17.98
CA GLN A 4 -6.00 -0.40 -18.73
C GLN A 4 -5.12 -1.52 -19.32
N ASN A 5 -3.87 -1.22 -19.69
CA ASN A 5 -2.94 -2.21 -20.23
C ASN A 5 -2.46 -3.25 -19.19
N LEU A 6 -2.68 -3.03 -17.89
CA LEU A 6 -2.26 -3.97 -16.85
C LEU A 6 -3.26 -5.13 -16.65
N THR A 7 -4.53 -4.95 -17.05
CA THR A 7 -5.57 -5.98 -16.84
C THR A 7 -5.45 -7.16 -17.80
N ARG A 8 -4.69 -7.02 -18.89
CA ARG A 8 -4.48 -8.08 -19.90
C ARG A 8 -3.55 -9.21 -19.44
N PHE A 9 -2.83 -9.03 -18.34
CA PHE A 9 -1.96 -10.06 -17.79
C PHE A 9 -2.76 -10.95 -16.82
N PRO A 10 -2.87 -12.27 -17.08
CA PRO A 10 -3.58 -13.16 -16.18
C PRO A 10 -2.88 -13.21 -14.82
N ARG A 11 -3.65 -13.14 -13.73
CA ARG A 11 -3.14 -13.19 -12.36
C ARG A 11 -4.05 -14.04 -11.48
N LEU A 12 -3.45 -14.79 -10.57
CA LEU A 12 -4.18 -15.55 -9.56
C LEU A 12 -4.52 -14.66 -8.37
N GLU A 13 -5.69 -14.86 -7.78
CA GLU A 13 -6.11 -14.14 -6.58
C GLU A 13 -5.55 -14.84 -5.34
N LEU A 14 -4.35 -14.43 -4.91
CA LEU A 14 -3.67 -15.02 -3.74
C LEU A 14 -3.82 -14.19 -2.46
N ILE A 15 -4.00 -12.87 -2.59
CA ILE A 15 -3.94 -11.92 -1.48
C ILE A 15 -5.34 -11.57 -0.95
N GLY A 16 -6.37 -11.63 -1.81
CA GLY A 16 -7.73 -11.22 -1.46
C GLY A 16 -7.87 -9.71 -1.30
N ALA A 17 -8.10 -9.25 -0.08
CA ALA A 17 -8.31 -7.83 0.21
C ALA A 17 -7.01 -7.00 0.10
N PRO A 18 -7.10 -5.69 -0.22
CA PRO A 18 -5.95 -4.80 -0.14
C PRO A 18 -5.42 -4.78 1.29
N THR A 19 -4.10 -4.89 1.43
CA THR A 19 -3.49 -4.83 2.76
C THR A 19 -3.65 -3.42 3.39
N PRO A 20 -3.61 -3.28 4.73
CA PRO A 20 -3.77 -1.97 5.38
C PRO A 20 -2.66 -0.97 5.02
N LEU A 21 -2.98 0.32 5.13
CA LEU A 21 -1.99 1.40 5.16
C LEU A 21 -2.14 2.08 6.52
N GLU A 22 -1.10 2.01 7.35
CA GLU A 22 -1.17 2.41 8.74
C GLU A 22 -0.24 3.59 9.02
N TYR A 23 -0.69 4.52 9.87
CA TYR A 23 0.14 5.63 10.35
C TYR A 23 1.00 5.16 11.52
N LEU A 24 2.27 5.57 11.55
CA LEU A 24 3.21 5.23 12.62
C LEU A 24 3.46 6.44 13.53
N PRO A 25 2.62 6.70 14.56
CA PRO A 25 2.69 7.93 15.34
C PRO A 25 4.01 8.08 16.09
N ARG A 26 4.52 7.00 16.69
CA ARG A 26 5.77 7.03 17.46
C ARG A 26 6.99 7.33 16.61
N LEU A 27 7.05 6.72 15.42
CA LEU A 27 8.16 6.94 14.50
C LEU A 27 8.08 8.31 13.85
N SER A 28 6.86 8.78 13.58
CA SER A 28 6.63 10.10 13.01
C SER A 28 7.05 11.21 13.97
N ASP A 29 6.71 11.08 15.25
CA ASP A 29 7.15 11.99 16.30
C ASP A 29 8.69 11.99 16.45
N HIS A 30 9.30 10.80 16.47
CA HIS A 30 10.76 10.67 16.57
C HIS A 30 11.51 11.32 15.40
N LEU A 31 10.98 11.23 14.17
CA LEU A 31 11.63 11.74 12.96
C LEU A 31 11.14 13.13 12.51
N GLY A 32 10.16 13.70 13.20
CA GLY A 32 9.57 15.00 12.85
C GLY A 32 8.89 15.02 11.47
N ARG A 33 8.37 13.89 10.99
CA ARG A 33 7.67 13.78 9.70
C ARG A 33 6.62 12.68 9.76
N GLU A 34 5.51 12.85 9.06
CA GLU A 34 4.50 11.80 8.93
C GLU A 34 5.05 10.56 8.20
N ILE A 35 5.02 9.41 8.89
CA ILE A 35 5.46 8.12 8.38
C ILE A 35 4.28 7.15 8.38
N PHE A 36 4.11 6.47 7.25
CA PHE A 36 3.12 5.42 7.05
C PHE A 36 3.80 4.12 6.65
N ILE A 37 3.19 2.99 6.98
CA ILE A 37 3.63 1.65 6.58
C ILE A 37 2.53 0.94 5.78
N LYS A 38 2.95 0.31 4.67
CA LYS A 38 2.10 -0.59 3.89
C LYS A 38 2.41 -2.02 4.32
N THR A 39 1.55 -2.57 5.16
CA THR A 39 1.64 -3.98 5.59
C THR A 39 1.02 -4.91 4.56
#